data_AF-A0A2K9E0J2-F1
#
_entry.id   AF-A0A2K9E0J2-F1
#
_cell.length_a   1.000
_cell.length_b   1.000
_cell.length_c   1.000
_cell.angle_alpha   90.00
_cell.angle_beta   90.00
_cell.angle_gamma   90.00
#
_symmetry.space_group_name_H-M   'P 1'
#
loop_
_entity.id
_entity.type
_entity.pdbx_description
1 polymer ?
#
loop_
_entity_poly.entity_id
_entity_poly.type
_entity_poly.pdbx_seq_one_letter_code
_entity_poly.pdbx_strand_id
1 'polypeptide(L)'
;MFPMNAPLVQEHLKMAGLWALSRKIRFPLAEGEDITAHLTKPWGEWKKGSLATGSLNIEQKDSQILKGIKLFKSYSPKTIGVSENSDTIVLNPNVTATVERPVFEDDPLNKKWLNLLDPKKPKVLDGEFTYGGEVKRTYVYKRDTGLYDEDEIEVEGVAKAPFNPGNDRIFINAYIYNGKKDLKPPSFENKIENNGNMYLQKSLLWQSEPYPFDVIRWMCHIDENGREHNWTAVDGQYKRTFLQQNSANIKVELKSPMTNEYYQGRDAAEKGINRKDLYDKAVFATDKEFQRFDYPIKSGYYFNPAGEYKITLETVTYKPVAGKTKDHENLVNALINSFRYETDLIYITDRREAVNINNNPVRSIGGKLQKEPGSVSVMNNQSVNGINLLTVDTSYKSDFEEVKYSSVSGGFTDERWKQVMEGYSESGCWESIGWNDDESIF
;
A
#
# COMPACT_ATOMS: atom_id res chain seq x y z
N MET A 1 7.88 39.08 48.46
CA MET A 1 6.93 37.97 48.23
C MET A 1 6.39 38.09 46.82
N PHE A 2 7.16 37.60 45.85
CA PHE A 2 6.78 37.32 44.46
C PHE A 2 7.85 36.33 43.97
N PRO A 3 7.49 35.12 43.54
CA PRO A 3 8.47 34.17 43.03
C PRO A 3 8.91 34.61 41.63
N MET A 4 10.22 34.78 41.44
CA MET A 4 10.82 34.89 40.11
C MET A 4 10.69 33.55 39.41
N ASN A 5 10.09 33.60 38.22
CA ASN A 5 10.03 32.49 37.27
C ASN A 5 11.44 32.03 36.93
N ALA A 6 11.75 30.77 37.22
CA ALA A 6 12.88 30.07 36.60
C ALA A 6 12.51 29.77 35.13
N PRO A 7 13.45 29.85 34.18
CA PRO A 7 13.19 29.48 32.80
C PRO A 7 13.02 27.95 32.72
N LEU A 8 11.89 27.48 32.20
CA LEU A 8 11.74 26.08 31.79
C LEU A 8 12.72 25.78 30.65
N VAL A 9 13.71 24.93 30.88
CA VAL A 9 14.49 24.31 29.81
C VAL A 9 13.57 23.33 29.07
N GLN A 10 12.90 23.83 28.02
CA GLN A 10 12.21 22.98 27.05
C GLN A 10 13.23 22.35 26.10
N GLU A 11 13.85 21.24 26.51
CA GLU A 11 14.48 20.34 25.53
C GLU A 11 13.37 19.74 24.64
N HIS A 12 13.28 20.23 23.41
CA HIS A 12 12.35 19.74 22.39
C HIS A 12 12.84 18.39 21.84
N LEU A 13 12.64 17.31 22.59
CA LEU A 13 12.89 15.95 22.12
C LEU A 13 11.83 15.55 21.07
N LYS A 14 12.17 15.77 19.80
CA LYS A 14 11.36 15.40 18.62
C LYS A 14 11.33 13.88 18.44
N MET A 15 10.28 13.16 18.82
CA MET A 15 10.14 11.75 18.39
C MET A 15 9.65 11.66 16.94
N ALA A 16 10.45 11.01 16.09
CA ALA A 16 10.10 10.56 14.75
C ALA A 16 9.03 9.45 14.84
N GLY A 17 7.76 9.84 14.96
CA GLY A 17 6.68 8.91 15.35
C GLY A 17 5.94 8.21 14.21
N LEU A 18 6.49 8.20 12.99
CA LEU A 18 5.91 7.43 11.89
C LEU A 18 6.31 5.94 11.97
N TRP A 19 7.53 5.62 12.44
CA TRP A 19 8.14 4.29 12.30
C TRP A 19 9.00 3.84 13.49
N ALA A 20 9.04 4.56 14.62
CA ALA A 20 9.78 4.15 15.81
C ALA A 20 8.94 3.32 16.80
N LEU A 21 9.45 2.17 17.27
CA LEU A 21 8.92 1.34 18.37
C LEU A 21 9.41 1.82 19.74
N SER A 22 10.65 2.30 19.81
CA SER A 22 11.20 2.94 20.99
C SER A 22 12.28 3.94 20.60
N ARG A 23 12.58 4.86 21.51
CA ARG A 23 13.69 5.79 21.39
C ARG A 23 14.49 5.84 22.67
N LYS A 24 15.80 5.76 22.55
CA LYS A 24 16.74 6.05 23.62
C LYS A 24 17.16 7.52 23.51
N ILE A 25 17.12 8.23 24.62
CA ILE A 25 17.45 9.65 24.72
C ILE A 25 18.55 9.83 25.76
N ARG A 26 19.39 10.85 25.57
CA ARG A 26 20.42 11.24 26.52
C ARG A 26 20.26 12.72 26.83
N PHE A 27 20.24 13.06 28.11
CA PHE A 27 20.11 14.44 28.59
C PHE A 27 20.98 14.64 29.84
N PRO A 28 21.49 15.86 30.08
CA PRO A 28 22.18 16.18 31.31
C PRO A 28 21.18 16.27 32.48
N LEU A 29 21.55 15.72 33.63
CA LEU A 29 20.78 15.92 34.87
C LEU A 29 21.06 17.31 35.45
N ALA A 30 20.15 17.82 36.28
CA ALA A 30 20.16 19.16 36.85
C ALA A 30 20.23 20.26 35.78
N GLU A 31 19.63 20.04 34.60
CA GLU A 31 19.75 20.94 33.45
C GLU A 31 21.21 21.22 33.01
N GLY A 32 22.15 20.34 33.40
CA GLY A 32 23.58 20.50 33.16
C GLY A 32 24.35 21.23 34.24
N GLU A 33 23.69 21.69 35.30
CA GLU A 33 24.33 22.35 36.44
C GLU A 33 25.10 21.36 37.34
N ASP A 34 25.98 21.92 38.17
CA ASP A 34 26.79 21.17 39.13
C ASP A 34 25.96 20.63 40.30
N ILE A 35 26.04 19.31 40.51
CA ILE A 35 25.53 18.64 41.71
C ILE A 35 26.69 18.49 42.69
N THR A 36 26.67 19.28 43.77
CA THR A 36 27.78 19.47 44.70
C THR A 36 27.47 18.98 46.11
N ALA A 37 28.49 18.43 46.78
CA ALA A 37 28.47 18.14 48.21
C ALA A 37 29.76 18.66 48.86
N HIS A 38 29.63 19.46 49.92
CA HIS A 38 30.75 20.09 50.61
C HIS A 38 30.92 19.50 52.02
N LEU A 39 31.95 18.67 52.18
CA LEU A 39 32.32 18.05 53.45
C LEU A 39 33.06 19.04 54.34
N THR A 40 32.44 19.41 55.45
CA THR A 40 33.10 20.19 56.51
C THR A 40 33.37 19.27 57.69
N LYS A 41 34.65 19.06 58.01
CA LYS A 41 35.03 18.41 59.27
C LYS A 41 34.77 19.38 60.42
N PRO A 42 34.05 18.97 61.48
CA PRO A 42 33.85 19.84 62.63
C PRO A 42 35.19 20.21 63.28
N TRP A 43 36.02 19.21 63.57
CA TRP A 43 37.18 19.31 64.46
C TRP A 43 38.35 18.49 63.84
N GLY A 44 39.59 18.84 64.15
CA GLY A 44 40.78 18.06 63.77
C GLY A 44 41.09 18.00 62.27
N GLU A 45 41.68 16.89 61.82
CA GLU A 45 42.15 16.68 60.45
C GLU A 45 41.48 15.47 59.80
N TRP A 46 41.47 15.41 58.46
CA TRP A 46 41.00 14.20 57.78
C TRP A 46 41.91 13.02 58.11
N LYS A 47 41.32 11.87 58.42
CA LYS A 47 42.10 10.66 58.71
C LYS A 47 42.97 10.32 57.50
N LYS A 48 44.27 10.12 57.71
CA LYS A 48 45.21 9.79 56.64
C LYS A 48 44.73 8.57 55.86
N GLY A 49 44.63 8.69 54.54
CA GLY A 49 44.11 7.63 53.66
C GLY A 49 42.59 7.49 53.62
N SER A 50 41.81 8.35 54.32
CA SER A 50 40.35 8.36 54.18
C SER A 50 39.93 9.08 52.91
N LEU A 51 39.03 8.46 52.14
CA LEU A 51 38.39 9.05 50.98
C LEU A 51 36.98 9.51 51.35
N ALA A 52 36.48 10.56 50.68
CA ALA A 52 35.06 10.83 50.64
C ALA A 52 34.39 9.68 49.88
N THR A 53 33.43 9.02 50.53
CA THR A 53 32.69 7.89 49.96
C THR A 53 31.21 8.14 50.07
N GLY A 54 30.44 7.72 49.06
CA GLY A 54 29.01 7.93 49.04
C GLY A 54 28.43 7.67 47.67
N SER A 55 27.24 8.19 47.43
CA SER A 55 26.60 8.05 46.13
C SER A 55 25.52 9.09 45.88
N LEU A 56 25.39 9.52 44.63
CA LEU A 56 24.20 10.20 44.12
C LEU A 56 23.21 9.15 43.60
N ASN A 57 21.99 9.14 44.10
CA ASN A 57 20.91 8.29 43.63
C ASN A 57 19.99 9.09 42.71
N ILE A 58 19.52 8.45 41.64
CA ILE A 58 18.64 9.03 40.62
C ILE A 58 17.42 8.11 40.52
N GLU A 59 16.24 8.70 40.67
CA GLU A 59 14.97 7.99 40.63
C GLU A 59 14.00 8.64 39.66
N GLN A 60 13.41 7.86 38.77
CA GLN A 60 12.27 8.30 37.99
C GLN A 60 10.95 8.17 38.78
N LYS A 61 10.17 9.26 38.79
CA LYS A 61 8.80 9.32 39.32
C LYS A 61 7.76 9.08 38.22
N ASP A 62 6.52 8.92 38.65
CA ASP A 62 5.39 8.77 37.74
C ASP A 62 5.13 10.07 36.99
N SER A 63 4.63 9.96 35.75
CA SER A 63 4.17 11.09 34.96
C SER A 63 3.10 11.87 35.73
N GLN A 64 3.22 13.20 35.73
CA GLN A 64 2.18 14.04 36.34
C GLN A 64 0.95 14.16 35.43
N ILE A 65 1.15 14.05 34.10
CA ILE A 65 0.06 14.01 33.11
C ILE A 65 -0.69 12.68 33.20
N LEU A 66 0.03 11.57 33.30
CA LEU A 66 -0.53 10.22 33.40
C LEU A 66 -0.14 9.59 34.74
N LYS A 67 -0.87 9.95 35.80
CA LYS A 67 -0.65 9.45 37.17
C LYS A 67 -0.54 7.91 37.19
N GLY A 68 0.51 7.40 37.82
CA GLY A 68 0.78 5.96 37.92
C GLY A 68 1.50 5.35 36.71
N ILE A 69 1.88 6.15 35.72
CA ILE A 69 2.61 5.68 34.53
C ILE A 69 4.04 6.21 34.55
N LYS A 70 5.01 5.29 34.47
CA LYS A 70 6.42 5.63 34.26
C LYS A 70 6.68 5.86 32.78
N LEU A 71 7.05 7.09 32.41
CA LEU A 71 7.32 7.45 31.02
C LEU A 71 8.47 6.65 30.40
N PHE A 72 9.61 6.56 31.10
CA PHE A 72 10.74 5.77 30.62
C PHE A 72 10.68 4.36 31.17
N LYS A 73 10.82 3.38 30.27
CA LYS A 73 10.84 1.96 30.58
C LYS A 73 12.12 1.58 31.32
N SER A 74 13.23 2.19 30.92
CA SER A 74 14.54 2.01 31.53
C SER A 74 15.33 3.32 31.49
N TYR A 75 16.25 3.48 32.44
CA TYR A 75 17.19 4.59 32.46
C TYR A 75 18.47 4.20 33.21
N SER A 76 19.55 4.92 32.92
CA SER A 76 20.86 4.77 33.56
C SER A 76 21.65 6.08 33.53
N PRO A 77 22.50 6.35 34.53
CA PRO A 77 22.72 5.55 35.74
C PRO A 77 21.58 5.72 36.77
N LYS A 78 21.39 4.73 37.65
CA LYS A 78 20.49 4.83 38.82
C LYS A 78 21.21 5.34 40.07
N THR A 79 22.49 5.03 40.15
CA THR A 79 23.37 5.43 41.25
C THR A 79 24.74 5.74 40.68
N ILE A 80 25.38 6.78 41.20
CA ILE A 80 26.74 7.19 40.86
C ILE A 80 27.54 7.14 42.15
N GLY A 81 28.48 6.20 42.22
CA GLY A 81 29.36 6.05 43.37
C GLY A 81 30.43 7.13 43.42
N VAL A 82 30.74 7.59 44.63
CA VAL A 82 31.81 8.56 44.90
C VAL A 82 32.89 7.86 45.70
N SER A 83 34.14 8.01 45.27
CA SER A 83 35.33 7.60 46.02
C SER A 83 36.49 8.51 45.63
N GLU A 84 36.65 9.62 46.32
CA GLU A 84 37.69 10.60 45.98
C GLU A 84 38.30 11.30 47.20
N ASN A 85 39.51 11.79 47.04
CA ASN A 85 40.24 12.52 48.08
C ASN A 85 39.96 14.02 47.97
N SER A 86 38.70 14.41 48.17
CA SER A 86 38.26 15.80 48.09
C SER A 86 37.28 16.14 49.21
N ASP A 87 37.26 17.41 49.57
CA ASP A 87 36.28 17.98 50.51
C ASP A 87 35.08 18.55 49.75
N THR A 88 35.21 18.78 48.44
CA THR A 88 34.14 19.20 47.54
C THR A 88 34.00 18.20 46.41
N ILE A 89 32.83 17.58 46.35
CA ILE A 89 32.45 16.57 45.35
C ILE A 89 31.56 17.28 44.33
N VAL A 90 31.88 17.18 43.03
CA VAL A 90 31.12 17.82 41.95
C VAL A 90 30.76 16.77 40.90
N LEU A 91 29.48 16.64 40.57
CA LEU A 91 28.98 15.69 39.58
C LEU A 91 28.12 16.40 38.52
N ASN A 92 28.34 16.08 37.24
CA ASN A 92 27.49 16.46 36.11
C ASN A 92 27.04 15.22 35.31
N PRO A 93 26.11 14.42 35.86
CA PRO A 93 25.77 13.16 35.23
C PRO A 93 24.87 13.34 34.02
N ASN A 94 25.10 12.53 33.00
CA ASN A 94 24.16 12.37 31.89
C ASN A 94 23.27 11.17 32.16
N VAL A 95 21.95 11.35 32.06
CA VAL A 95 20.99 10.26 32.11
C VAL A 95 20.67 9.83 30.69
N THR A 96 20.69 8.52 30.47
CA THR A 96 20.21 7.89 29.26
C THR A 96 18.94 7.13 29.59
N ALA A 97 17.84 7.40 28.88
CA ALA A 97 16.53 6.82 29.16
C ALA A 97 15.87 6.30 27.88
N THR A 98 15.04 5.26 27.99
CA THR A 98 14.31 4.68 26.86
C THR A 98 12.81 4.90 27.03
N VAL A 99 12.21 5.55 26.04
CA VAL A 99 10.76 5.68 25.90
C VAL A 99 10.26 4.66 24.87
N GLU A 100 9.19 3.94 25.18
CA GLU A 100 8.59 2.95 24.28
C GLU A 100 7.22 3.42 23.79
N ARG A 101 6.92 3.18 22.52
CA ARG A 101 5.66 3.59 21.87
C ARG A 101 4.39 3.23 22.68
N PRO A 102 4.27 2.05 23.32
CA PRO A 102 3.09 1.67 24.11
C PRO A 102 2.74 2.62 25.25
N VAL A 103 3.69 3.40 25.79
CA VAL A 103 3.40 4.38 26.85
C VAL A 103 2.45 5.49 26.38
N PHE A 104 2.38 5.73 25.05
CA PHE A 104 1.45 6.66 24.43
C PHE A 104 0.09 6.02 24.13
N GLU A 105 -0.18 4.83 24.67
CA GLU A 105 -1.37 4.00 24.39
C GLU A 105 -1.44 3.49 22.95
N ASP A 106 -0.29 3.49 22.26
CA ASP A 106 -0.14 3.10 20.88
C ASP A 106 0.84 1.93 20.78
N ASP A 107 0.35 0.75 20.41
CA ASP A 107 1.13 -0.48 20.38
C ASP A 107 0.78 -1.32 19.13
N PRO A 108 1.32 -0.93 17.96
CA PRO A 108 1.05 -1.61 16.71
C PRO A 108 1.47 -3.09 16.70
N LEU A 109 2.49 -3.47 17.48
CA LEU A 109 2.92 -4.87 17.62
C LEU A 109 1.81 -5.75 18.22
N ASN A 110 1.01 -5.19 19.13
CA ASN A 110 -0.13 -5.85 19.76
C ASN A 110 -1.48 -5.41 19.17
N LYS A 111 -1.48 -4.90 17.92
CA LYS A 111 -2.70 -4.48 17.20
C LYS A 111 -3.54 -3.44 17.94
N LYS A 112 -2.87 -2.52 18.64
CA LYS A 112 -3.50 -1.37 19.30
C LYS A 112 -2.97 -0.10 18.65
N TRP A 113 -3.85 0.69 18.03
CA TRP A 113 -3.45 1.89 17.32
C TRP A 113 -4.11 3.14 17.92
N LEU A 114 -3.30 4.13 18.26
CA LEU A 114 -3.75 5.47 18.57
C LEU A 114 -4.01 6.23 17.28
N ASN A 115 -5.24 6.71 17.11
CA ASN A 115 -5.63 7.52 15.97
C ASN A 115 -5.79 8.97 16.40
N LEU A 116 -4.73 9.76 16.19
CA LEU A 116 -4.78 11.19 16.41
C LEU A 116 -5.66 11.85 15.35
N LEU A 117 -6.52 12.79 15.76
CA LEU A 117 -7.35 13.59 14.84
C LEU A 117 -6.49 14.35 13.82
N ASP A 118 -5.33 14.81 14.27
CA ASP A 118 -4.33 15.47 13.45
C ASP A 118 -2.95 14.85 13.76
N PRO A 119 -2.40 13.99 12.88
CA PRO A 119 -1.08 13.39 13.07
C PRO A 119 0.07 14.40 13.13
N LYS A 120 -0.15 15.66 12.72
CA LYS A 120 0.82 16.76 12.84
C LYS A 120 0.83 17.39 14.23
N LYS A 121 -0.11 17.02 15.12
CA LYS A 121 -0.14 17.46 16.51
C LYS A 121 0.35 16.33 17.41
N PRO A 122 1.41 16.53 18.22
CA PRO A 122 1.97 15.45 19.01
C PRO A 122 1.08 15.13 20.21
N LYS A 123 1.10 13.86 20.64
CA LYS A 123 0.73 13.48 22.01
C LYS A 123 1.91 13.78 22.91
N VAL A 124 1.70 14.65 23.90
CA VAL A 124 2.74 15.11 24.83
C VAL A 124 2.61 14.37 26.15
N LEU A 125 3.70 13.78 26.62
CA LEU A 125 3.81 13.20 27.96
C LEU A 125 5.03 13.75 28.69
N ASP A 126 5.02 13.65 30.01
CA ASP A 126 6.09 14.12 30.87
C ASP A 126 6.65 13.00 31.76
N GLY A 127 7.93 13.11 32.11
CA GLY A 127 8.60 12.27 33.09
C GLY A 127 9.42 13.14 34.03
N GLU A 128 9.53 12.73 35.29
CA GLU A 128 10.29 13.46 36.30
C GLU A 128 11.37 12.54 36.89
N PHE A 129 12.58 13.08 37.03
CA PHE A 129 13.71 12.45 37.72
C PHE A 129 14.00 13.25 38.97
N THR A 130 14.08 12.58 40.11
CA THR A 130 14.58 13.17 41.36
C THR A 130 15.96 12.64 41.64
N TYR A 131 16.86 13.48 42.14
CA TYR A 131 18.20 13.08 42.52
C TYR A 131 18.57 13.61 43.90
N GLY A 132 19.43 12.85 44.57
CA GLY A 132 19.92 13.19 45.90
C GLY A 132 20.81 12.09 46.44
N GLY A 133 21.52 12.39 47.52
CA GLY A 133 22.45 11.46 48.12
C GLY A 133 23.34 12.13 49.14
N GLU A 134 24.24 11.37 49.74
CA GLU A 134 25.22 11.90 50.68
C GLU A 134 26.60 11.30 50.42
N VAL A 135 27.61 12.08 50.77
CA VAL A 135 28.99 11.63 50.91
C VAL A 135 29.41 11.72 52.36
N LYS A 136 30.30 10.84 52.77
CA LYS A 136 30.87 10.80 54.12
C LYS A 136 32.38 10.60 54.08
N ARG A 137 33.06 11.15 55.06
CA ARG A 137 34.52 11.04 55.20
C ARG A 137 34.93 11.01 56.67
N THR A 138 35.91 10.18 57.00
CA THR A 138 36.41 10.04 58.37
C THR A 138 37.48 11.09 58.68
N TYR A 139 37.33 11.77 59.81
CA TYR A 139 38.30 12.70 60.39
C TYR A 139 38.75 12.21 61.77
N VAL A 140 39.89 12.70 62.25
CA VAL A 140 40.47 12.39 63.55
C VAL A 140 40.70 13.68 64.32
N TYR A 141 40.40 13.66 65.61
CA TYR A 141 40.64 14.77 66.52
C TYR A 141 41.07 14.25 67.88
N LYS A 142 41.81 15.07 68.62
CA LYS A 142 42.25 14.74 69.97
C LYS A 142 41.20 15.15 70.99
N ARG A 143 40.94 14.27 71.96
CA ARG A 143 40.04 14.54 73.09
C ARG A 143 40.81 14.33 74.39
N ASP A 144 40.75 15.32 75.26
CA ASP A 144 41.24 15.23 76.63
C ASP A 144 40.34 14.30 77.46
N THR A 145 40.94 13.36 78.18
CA THR A 145 40.24 12.39 79.03
C THR A 145 40.14 12.83 80.51
N GLY A 146 40.80 13.93 80.89
CA GLY A 146 40.66 14.57 82.20
C GLY A 146 41.14 13.75 83.40
N LEU A 147 41.90 12.68 83.17
CA LEU A 147 42.40 11.79 84.23
C LEU A 147 43.87 12.09 84.60
N TYR A 148 44.69 12.61 83.67
CA TYR A 148 46.05 13.14 83.87
C TYR A 148 46.42 14.15 82.77
N ASP A 149 47.36 15.07 83.04
CA ASP A 149 47.78 16.19 82.15
C ASP A 149 48.36 15.78 80.76
N GLU A 150 48.47 14.47 80.45
CA GLU A 150 49.05 13.97 79.19
C GLU A 150 48.22 12.89 78.46
N ASP A 151 46.97 12.61 78.87
CA ASP A 151 46.14 11.57 78.25
C ASP A 151 45.17 12.14 77.18
N GLU A 152 45.72 12.57 76.04
CA GLU A 152 44.95 12.85 74.82
C GLU A 152 44.69 11.55 74.04
N ILE A 153 43.42 11.17 73.85
CA ILE A 153 43.05 10.06 72.97
C ILE A 153 42.69 10.57 71.57
N GLU A 154 43.15 9.86 70.54
CA GLU A 154 42.71 10.10 69.16
C GLU A 154 41.32 9.47 68.97
N VAL A 155 40.35 10.29 68.59
CA VAL A 155 38.97 9.87 68.35
C VAL A 155 38.65 10.06 66.88
N GLU A 156 38.03 9.04 66.28
CA GLU A 156 37.52 9.12 64.91
C GLU A 156 36.10 9.73 64.90
N GLY A 157 35.87 10.66 63.98
CA GLY A 157 34.56 11.19 63.63
C GLY A 157 34.26 10.97 62.16
N VAL A 158 32.97 11.04 61.80
CA VAL A 158 32.51 10.97 60.40
C VAL A 158 31.81 12.27 60.05
N ALA A 159 32.35 13.01 59.09
CA ALA A 159 31.67 14.14 58.48
C ALA A 159 30.77 13.62 57.35
N LYS A 160 29.60 14.24 57.20
CA LYS A 160 28.64 13.92 56.14
C LYS A 160 28.22 15.21 55.44
N ALA A 161 28.01 15.14 54.13
CA ALA A 161 27.45 16.24 53.36
C ALA A 161 26.47 15.68 52.32
N PRO A 162 25.23 16.19 52.25
CA PRO A 162 24.32 15.84 51.19
C PRO A 162 24.75 16.51 49.88
N PHE A 163 24.46 15.87 48.75
CA PHE A 163 24.35 16.58 47.48
C PHE A 163 23.16 17.54 47.53
N ASN A 164 23.23 18.67 46.82
CA ASN A 164 22.04 19.48 46.55
C ASN A 164 21.00 18.61 45.82
N PRO A 165 19.87 18.27 46.46
CA PRO A 165 18.86 17.46 45.82
C PRO A 165 18.07 18.31 44.83
N GLY A 166 17.52 17.68 43.81
CA GLY A 166 16.70 18.38 42.83
C GLY A 166 15.86 17.44 42.00
N ASN A 167 15.03 18.05 41.15
CA ASN A 167 14.12 17.36 40.27
C ASN A 167 14.26 17.93 38.86
N ASP A 168 14.31 17.05 37.87
CA ASP A 168 14.32 17.39 36.46
C ASP A 168 13.06 16.85 35.79
N ARG A 169 12.42 17.68 34.97
CA ARG A 169 11.22 17.29 34.24
C ARG A 169 11.46 17.31 32.74
N ILE A 170 11.19 16.18 32.10
CA ILE A 170 11.40 15.95 30.68
C ILE A 170 10.05 15.81 29.99
N PHE A 171 9.86 16.50 28.87
CA PHE A 171 8.67 16.40 28.02
C PHE A 171 9.00 15.66 26.73
N ILE A 172 8.15 14.72 26.35
CA ILE A 172 8.28 13.95 25.11
C ILE A 172 7.09 14.20 24.21
N ASN A 173 7.38 14.66 23.00
CA ASN A 173 6.39 14.93 21.95
C ASN A 173 6.36 13.76 20.95
N ALA A 174 5.27 12.99 20.93
CA ALA A 174 5.08 11.85 20.04
C ALA A 174 4.14 12.16 18.86
N TYR A 175 4.67 12.18 17.63
CA TYR A 175 3.89 12.38 16.40
C TYR A 175 3.45 11.05 15.80
N ILE A 176 2.27 10.56 16.18
CA ILE A 176 1.84 9.19 15.84
C ILE A 176 0.94 9.18 14.60
N TYR A 177 1.31 8.37 13.61
CA TYR A 177 0.48 8.11 12.43
C TYR A 177 0.36 6.61 12.19
N ASN A 178 -0.87 6.08 12.18
CA ASN A 178 -1.19 4.66 11.99
C ASN A 178 -1.82 4.32 10.63
N GLY A 179 -1.79 5.28 9.71
CA GLY A 179 -2.39 5.18 8.40
C GLY A 179 -3.75 5.83 8.36
N LYS A 180 -4.28 6.04 7.15
CA LYS A 180 -5.66 6.47 6.94
C LYS A 180 -6.53 5.28 6.61
N LYS A 181 -7.76 5.31 7.10
CA LYS A 181 -8.75 4.28 6.75
C LYS A 181 -9.05 4.32 5.24
N ASP A 182 -9.32 5.52 4.74
CA ASP A 182 -9.74 5.76 3.38
C ASP A 182 -8.63 6.47 2.61
N LEU A 183 -8.17 5.84 1.52
CA LEU A 183 -7.29 6.45 0.53
C LEU A 183 -8.10 6.91 -0.65
N LYS A 184 -7.67 8.01 -1.28
CA LYS A 184 -8.22 8.40 -2.58
C LYS A 184 -7.84 7.31 -3.59
N PRO A 185 -8.81 6.59 -4.19
CA PRO A 185 -8.48 5.55 -5.14
C PRO A 185 -7.91 6.17 -6.43
N PRO A 186 -7.06 5.43 -7.17
CA PRO A 186 -6.70 5.82 -8.53
C PRO A 186 -7.94 5.98 -9.40
N SER A 187 -7.88 6.89 -10.37
CA SER A 187 -8.96 7.04 -11.36
C SER A 187 -8.77 6.01 -12.47
N PHE A 188 -9.83 5.26 -12.77
CA PHE A 188 -9.84 4.28 -13.85
C PHE A 188 -10.88 4.68 -14.89
N GLU A 189 -10.60 4.31 -16.14
CA GLU A 189 -11.50 4.50 -17.25
C GLU A 189 -12.39 3.28 -17.44
N ASN A 190 -13.65 3.54 -17.78
CA ASN A 190 -14.63 2.52 -18.18
C ASN A 190 -15.25 2.92 -19.52
N LYS A 191 -14.61 2.52 -20.62
CA LYS A 191 -15.00 2.95 -21.97
C LYS A 191 -14.62 1.93 -23.05
N ILE A 192 -15.27 2.08 -24.21
CA ILE A 192 -14.91 1.38 -25.45
C ILE A 192 -14.54 2.44 -26.48
N GLU A 193 -13.28 2.45 -26.90
CA GLU A 193 -12.79 3.31 -27.96
C GLU A 193 -13.13 2.71 -29.33
N ASN A 194 -13.32 3.58 -30.33
CA ASN A 194 -13.65 3.18 -31.69
C ASN A 194 -14.92 2.30 -31.77
N ASN A 195 -15.92 2.62 -30.93
CA ASN A 195 -17.17 1.85 -30.85
C ASN A 195 -18.16 2.09 -32.01
N GLY A 196 -17.65 2.37 -33.22
CA GLY A 196 -18.44 2.47 -34.45
C GLY A 196 -18.42 1.18 -35.29
N ASN A 197 -19.29 1.10 -36.29
CA ASN A 197 -19.39 -0.03 -37.22
C ASN A 197 -18.27 -0.08 -38.28
N MET A 198 -17.60 1.05 -38.54
CA MET A 198 -16.51 1.14 -39.53
C MET A 198 -15.14 0.74 -38.97
N TYR A 199 -14.99 0.60 -37.66
CA TYR A 199 -13.71 0.31 -37.03
C TYR A 199 -13.47 -1.19 -36.92
N LEU A 200 -12.40 -1.66 -37.56
CA LEU A 200 -11.91 -3.04 -37.44
C LEU A 200 -11.06 -3.27 -36.18
N GLN A 201 -10.81 -2.22 -35.40
CA GLN A 201 -10.10 -2.31 -34.13
C GLN A 201 -10.86 -1.55 -33.04
N LYS A 202 -11.02 -2.18 -31.88
CA LYS A 202 -11.66 -1.61 -30.69
C LYS A 202 -10.75 -1.81 -29.49
N SER A 203 -10.68 -0.81 -28.62
CA SER A 203 -9.97 -0.86 -27.34
C SER A 203 -10.99 -0.72 -26.21
N LEU A 204 -10.92 -1.59 -25.21
CA LEU A 204 -11.80 -1.61 -24.06
C LEU A 204 -10.94 -1.36 -22.82
N LEU A 205 -11.45 -0.51 -21.93
CA LEU A 205 -10.84 -0.21 -20.64
C LEU A 205 -11.89 -0.44 -19.55
N TRP A 206 -11.53 -1.18 -18.51
CA TRP A 206 -12.33 -1.34 -17.30
C TRP A 206 -11.46 -1.52 -16.07
N GLN A 207 -12.02 -1.29 -14.88
CA GLN A 207 -11.33 -1.51 -13.62
C GLN A 207 -11.22 -3.01 -13.32
N SER A 208 -10.07 -3.45 -12.80
CA SER A 208 -9.90 -4.81 -12.29
C SER A 208 -10.83 -5.11 -11.11
N GLU A 209 -11.03 -6.41 -10.84
CA GLU A 209 -11.65 -6.82 -9.59
C GLU A 209 -10.81 -6.33 -8.38
N PRO A 210 -11.46 -5.98 -7.26
CA PRO A 210 -10.76 -5.57 -6.04
C PRO A 210 -10.15 -6.75 -5.31
N TYR A 211 -8.84 -6.69 -5.03
CA TYR A 211 -8.16 -7.70 -4.23
C TYR A 211 -7.65 -7.12 -2.91
N PRO A 212 -8.29 -7.44 -1.76
CA PRO A 212 -7.84 -6.95 -0.47
C PRO A 212 -6.53 -7.61 -0.05
N PHE A 213 -5.61 -6.84 0.51
CA PHE A 213 -4.34 -7.31 1.05
C PHE A 213 -4.01 -6.62 2.37
N ASP A 214 -3.26 -7.34 3.22
CA ASP A 214 -2.76 -6.82 4.47
C ASP A 214 -1.54 -5.93 4.23
N VAL A 215 -1.49 -4.77 4.89
CA VAL A 215 -0.36 -3.85 4.81
C VAL A 215 0.64 -4.21 5.89
N ILE A 216 1.92 -4.20 5.54
CA ILE A 216 3.01 -4.30 6.50
C ILE A 216 3.66 -2.92 6.64
N ARG A 217 3.96 -2.55 7.89
CA ARG A 217 4.72 -1.37 8.26
C ARG A 217 6.04 -1.81 8.85
N TRP A 218 7.13 -1.29 8.31
CA TRP A 218 8.45 -1.44 8.92
C TRP A 218 8.61 -0.43 10.03
N MET A 219 8.97 -0.92 11.21
CA MET A 219 9.25 -0.10 12.37
C MET A 219 10.58 -0.50 13.01
N CYS A 220 11.26 0.43 13.68
CA CYS A 220 12.58 0.19 14.24
C CYS A 220 12.70 0.73 15.68
N HIS A 221 13.84 0.47 16.31
CA HIS A 221 14.27 1.15 17.52
C HIS A 221 15.28 2.24 17.14
N ILE A 222 15.25 3.37 17.86
CA ILE A 222 16.16 4.50 17.64
C ILE A 222 17.08 4.63 18.86
N ASP A 223 18.38 4.58 18.66
CA ASP A 223 19.38 4.75 19.72
C ASP A 223 19.58 6.22 20.14
N GLU A 224 20.42 6.47 21.14
CA GLU A 224 20.70 7.81 21.65
C GLU A 224 21.35 8.76 20.63
N ASN A 225 21.93 8.21 19.54
CA ASN A 225 22.56 8.97 18.46
C ASN A 225 21.63 9.15 17.25
N GLY A 226 20.36 8.73 17.37
CA GLY A 226 19.40 8.78 16.27
C GLY A 226 19.54 7.64 15.26
N ARG A 227 20.35 6.61 15.54
CA ARG A 227 20.54 5.49 14.61
C ARG A 227 19.43 4.47 14.75
N GLU A 228 18.97 4.01 13.59
CA GLU A 228 17.89 3.05 13.44
C GLU A 228 18.44 1.63 13.52
N HIS A 229 17.80 0.76 14.29
CA HIS A 229 18.19 -0.65 14.38
C HIS A 229 17.00 -1.55 14.68
N ASN A 230 17.19 -2.86 14.52
CA ASN A 230 16.18 -3.89 14.82
C ASN A 230 14.84 -3.62 14.10
N TRP A 231 14.92 -3.42 12.79
CA TRP A 231 13.75 -3.31 11.92
C TRP A 231 12.85 -4.54 12.07
N THR A 232 11.57 -4.28 12.33
CA THR A 232 10.54 -5.27 12.58
C THR A 232 9.34 -4.99 11.69
N ALA A 233 8.84 -6.03 11.03
CA ALA A 233 7.60 -5.98 10.26
C ALA A 233 6.42 -5.99 11.23
N VAL A 234 5.52 -5.01 11.09
CA VAL A 234 4.34 -4.83 11.95
C VAL A 234 3.10 -4.71 11.08
N ASP A 235 2.00 -5.33 11.50
CA ASP A 235 0.73 -5.22 10.76
C ASP A 235 0.26 -3.76 10.73
N GLY A 236 -0.08 -3.28 9.54
CA GLY A 236 -0.79 -2.03 9.35
C GLY A 236 -2.21 -2.12 9.92
N GLN A 237 -2.75 -1.01 10.40
CA GLN A 237 -4.10 -0.98 10.96
C GLN A 237 -5.19 -1.28 9.91
N TYR A 238 -4.96 -0.85 8.68
CA TYR A 238 -5.94 -0.89 7.61
C TYR A 238 -5.44 -1.74 6.45
N LYS A 239 -6.31 -2.65 5.98
CA LYS A 239 -6.11 -3.35 4.71
C LYS A 239 -6.15 -2.35 3.55
N ARG A 240 -5.56 -2.75 2.44
CA ARG A 240 -5.64 -2.02 1.16
C ARG A 240 -6.24 -2.93 0.12
N THR A 241 -6.65 -2.33 -1.00
CA THR A 241 -7.23 -3.06 -2.11
C THR A 241 -6.39 -2.80 -3.33
N PHE A 242 -5.87 -3.87 -3.93
CA PHE A 242 -5.19 -3.79 -5.21
C PHE A 242 -6.25 -3.63 -6.31
N LEU A 243 -6.12 -2.54 -7.07
CA LEU A 243 -6.97 -2.19 -8.20
C LEU A 243 -6.08 -1.66 -9.31
N GLN A 244 -6.36 -2.07 -10.55
CA GLN A 244 -5.61 -1.66 -11.74
C GLN A 244 -6.53 -1.49 -12.95
N GLN A 245 -6.03 -0.83 -13.99
CA GLN A 245 -6.72 -0.68 -15.26
C GLN A 245 -6.57 -1.94 -16.09
N ASN A 246 -7.63 -2.73 -16.23
CA ASN A 246 -7.68 -3.80 -17.21
C ASN A 246 -7.92 -3.22 -18.61
N SER A 247 -7.46 -3.96 -19.63
CA SER A 247 -7.68 -3.59 -21.02
C SER A 247 -7.92 -4.80 -21.93
N ALA A 248 -8.59 -4.54 -23.05
CA ALA A 248 -8.70 -5.49 -24.14
C ALA A 248 -8.59 -4.79 -25.50
N ASN A 249 -7.88 -5.41 -26.43
CA ASN A 249 -7.82 -5.01 -27.82
C ASN A 249 -8.48 -6.08 -28.68
N ILE A 250 -9.45 -5.66 -29.48
CA ILE A 250 -10.15 -6.53 -30.43
C ILE A 250 -9.78 -6.04 -31.82
N LYS A 251 -9.21 -6.94 -32.64
CA LYS A 251 -8.86 -6.67 -34.03
C LYS A 251 -9.56 -7.67 -34.94
N VAL A 252 -10.27 -7.17 -35.94
CA VAL A 252 -10.94 -7.95 -36.97
C VAL A 252 -10.10 -7.88 -38.25
N GLU A 253 -9.70 -9.02 -38.78
CA GLU A 253 -9.04 -9.19 -40.06
C GLU A 253 -10.01 -9.87 -41.05
N LEU A 254 -10.22 -9.23 -42.20
CA LEU A 254 -11.05 -9.77 -43.28
C LEU A 254 -10.17 -10.72 -44.11
N LYS A 255 -10.24 -12.04 -43.86
CA LYS A 255 -9.42 -13.03 -44.58
C LYS A 255 -9.95 -13.24 -46.00
N SER A 256 -11.22 -13.56 -46.09
CA SER A 256 -11.94 -13.65 -47.36
C SER A 256 -13.34 -13.06 -47.17
N PRO A 257 -13.51 -11.73 -47.30
CA PRO A 257 -14.83 -11.12 -47.19
C PRO A 257 -15.74 -11.62 -48.32
N MET A 258 -17.05 -11.47 -48.15
CA MET A 258 -18.06 -11.85 -49.17
C MET A 258 -17.72 -11.30 -50.56
N THR A 259 -17.20 -10.08 -50.65
CA THR A 259 -16.79 -9.47 -51.93
C THR A 259 -15.76 -10.31 -52.68
N ASN A 260 -14.82 -10.93 -51.96
CA ASN A 260 -13.79 -11.80 -52.55
C ASN A 260 -14.37 -13.18 -52.87
N GLU A 261 -15.09 -13.80 -51.92
CA GLU A 261 -15.71 -15.12 -52.10
C GLU A 261 -16.68 -15.18 -53.29
N TYR A 262 -17.35 -14.07 -53.59
CA TYR A 262 -18.31 -13.98 -54.70
C TYR A 262 -17.75 -13.35 -55.98
N TYR A 263 -16.50 -12.87 -55.98
CA TYR A 263 -15.94 -12.11 -57.10
C TYR A 263 -15.97 -12.90 -58.41
N GLN A 264 -15.54 -14.17 -58.38
CA GLN A 264 -15.48 -15.02 -59.58
C GLN A 264 -16.85 -15.19 -60.24
N GLY A 265 -17.88 -15.52 -59.46
CA GLY A 265 -19.24 -15.69 -59.98
C GLY A 265 -19.82 -14.37 -60.49
N ARG A 266 -19.57 -13.25 -59.79
CA ARG A 266 -20.04 -11.93 -60.21
C ARG A 266 -19.39 -11.48 -61.52
N ASP A 267 -18.07 -11.57 -61.63
CA ASP A 267 -17.33 -11.21 -62.84
C ASP A 267 -17.72 -12.10 -64.04
N ALA A 268 -17.94 -13.41 -63.80
CA ALA A 268 -18.45 -14.32 -64.81
C ALA A 268 -19.84 -13.91 -65.32
N ALA A 269 -20.74 -13.51 -64.40
CA ALA A 269 -22.09 -13.10 -64.76
C ALA A 269 -22.12 -11.76 -65.51
N GLU A 270 -21.30 -10.79 -65.07
CA GLU A 270 -21.13 -9.50 -65.74
C GLU A 270 -20.65 -9.67 -67.20
N LYS A 271 -19.79 -10.68 -67.43
CA LYS A 271 -19.30 -11.07 -68.76
C LYS A 271 -20.24 -11.99 -69.54
N GLY A 272 -21.39 -12.38 -68.97
CA GLY A 272 -22.38 -13.26 -69.60
C GLY A 272 -21.92 -14.72 -69.75
N ILE A 273 -20.97 -15.18 -68.92
CA ILE A 273 -20.40 -16.53 -69.00
C ILE A 273 -21.27 -17.51 -68.19
N ASN A 274 -21.85 -18.52 -68.86
CA ASN A 274 -22.75 -19.50 -68.24
C ASN A 274 -22.08 -20.83 -67.81
N ARG A 275 -20.82 -20.78 -67.38
CA ARG A 275 -20.05 -21.97 -66.98
C ARG A 275 -20.28 -22.31 -65.50
N LYS A 276 -20.83 -23.50 -65.23
CA LYS A 276 -21.26 -23.92 -63.87
C LYS A 276 -20.12 -23.91 -62.84
N ASP A 277 -18.90 -24.24 -63.24
CA ASP A 277 -17.69 -24.26 -62.40
C ASP A 277 -17.30 -22.87 -61.87
N LEU A 278 -17.80 -21.79 -62.48
CA LEU A 278 -17.53 -20.42 -62.02
C LEU A 278 -18.51 -19.92 -60.95
N TYR A 279 -19.56 -20.69 -60.64
CA TYR A 279 -20.65 -20.30 -59.73
C TYR A 279 -20.74 -21.23 -58.53
N ASP A 280 -19.63 -21.65 -57.94
CA ASP A 280 -19.59 -22.63 -56.84
C ASP A 280 -20.35 -22.20 -55.56
N LYS A 281 -20.41 -20.89 -55.25
CA LYS A 281 -21.10 -20.36 -54.06
C LYS A 281 -22.52 -19.86 -54.31
N ALA A 282 -22.73 -19.17 -55.43
CA ALA A 282 -24.01 -18.56 -55.78
C ALA A 282 -24.10 -18.34 -57.29
N VAL A 283 -25.32 -18.37 -57.84
CA VAL A 283 -25.59 -18.00 -59.22
C VAL A 283 -26.02 -16.54 -59.28
N PHE A 284 -25.33 -15.74 -60.08
CA PHE A 284 -25.66 -14.32 -60.28
C PHE A 284 -26.43 -14.12 -61.58
N ALA A 285 -27.30 -13.13 -61.62
CA ALA A 285 -28.03 -12.74 -62.82
C ALA A 285 -27.04 -12.25 -63.88
N THR A 286 -27.25 -12.63 -65.14
CA THR A 286 -26.41 -12.20 -66.29
C THR A 286 -27.01 -11.02 -67.03
N ASP A 287 -28.28 -10.69 -66.77
CA ASP A 287 -28.96 -9.59 -67.42
C ASP A 287 -28.32 -8.25 -67.03
N LYS A 288 -28.08 -7.40 -68.03
CA LYS A 288 -27.41 -6.10 -67.83
C LYS A 288 -28.14 -5.20 -66.85
N GLU A 289 -29.48 -5.29 -66.79
CA GLU A 289 -30.30 -4.48 -65.89
C GLU A 289 -30.08 -4.78 -64.40
N PHE A 290 -29.62 -5.98 -64.06
CA PHE A 290 -29.37 -6.40 -62.69
C PHE A 290 -27.92 -6.17 -62.24
N GLN A 291 -26.97 -5.90 -63.15
CA GLN A 291 -25.57 -5.63 -62.79
C GLN A 291 -25.37 -4.35 -61.97
N ARG A 292 -26.39 -3.48 -61.89
CA ARG A 292 -26.38 -2.28 -61.03
C ARG A 292 -26.43 -2.59 -59.53
N PHE A 293 -26.77 -3.83 -59.15
CA PHE A 293 -26.82 -4.25 -57.75
C PHE A 293 -25.50 -4.92 -57.36
N ASP A 294 -25.08 -4.74 -56.10
CA ASP A 294 -23.81 -5.32 -55.63
C ASP A 294 -23.82 -6.86 -55.63
N TYR A 295 -24.97 -7.48 -55.36
CA TYR A 295 -25.10 -8.93 -55.32
C TYR A 295 -26.40 -9.37 -56.02
N PRO A 296 -26.44 -9.39 -57.35
CA PRO A 296 -27.66 -9.72 -58.11
C PRO A 296 -27.87 -11.24 -58.15
N ILE A 297 -28.18 -11.85 -57.01
CA ILE A 297 -28.36 -13.30 -56.88
C ILE A 297 -29.59 -13.75 -57.68
N LYS A 298 -29.44 -14.79 -58.49
CA LYS A 298 -30.50 -15.33 -59.34
C LYS A 298 -31.47 -16.17 -58.51
N SER A 299 -32.75 -15.84 -58.55
CA SER A 299 -33.80 -16.60 -57.85
C SER A 299 -33.92 -18.04 -58.39
N GLY A 300 -34.25 -18.99 -57.52
CA GLY A 300 -34.44 -20.40 -57.88
C GLY A 300 -33.14 -21.22 -57.98
N TYR A 301 -32.01 -20.62 -57.61
CA TYR A 301 -30.71 -21.28 -57.51
C TYR A 301 -30.23 -21.27 -56.05
N TYR A 302 -29.19 -22.06 -55.77
CA TYR A 302 -28.57 -22.08 -54.45
C TYR A 302 -27.85 -20.77 -54.16
N PHE A 303 -27.79 -20.45 -52.87
CA PHE A 303 -26.99 -19.37 -52.34
C PHE A 303 -26.33 -19.88 -51.06
N ASN A 304 -25.01 -20.03 -51.10
CA ASN A 304 -24.20 -20.45 -49.96
C ASN A 304 -23.50 -19.22 -49.39
N PRO A 305 -23.94 -18.71 -48.21
CA PRO A 305 -23.23 -17.66 -47.49
C PRO A 305 -21.76 -18.05 -47.29
N ALA A 306 -20.82 -17.19 -47.70
CA ALA A 306 -19.40 -17.46 -47.65
C ALA A 306 -18.64 -16.22 -47.16
N GLY A 307 -17.73 -16.44 -46.21
CA GLY A 307 -16.83 -15.41 -45.72
C GLY A 307 -15.96 -15.94 -44.59
N GLU A 308 -14.70 -15.50 -44.56
CA GLU A 308 -13.74 -15.86 -43.52
C GLU A 308 -13.20 -14.61 -42.85
N TYR A 309 -13.28 -14.59 -41.52
CA TYR A 309 -12.84 -13.50 -40.67
C TYR A 309 -11.98 -14.05 -39.55
N LYS A 310 -10.90 -13.35 -39.23
CA LYS A 310 -10.05 -13.65 -38.08
C LYS A 310 -10.21 -12.55 -37.04
N ILE A 311 -10.65 -12.91 -35.85
CA ILE A 311 -10.74 -11.99 -34.71
C ILE A 311 -9.59 -12.30 -33.75
N THR A 312 -8.79 -11.29 -33.43
CA THR A 312 -7.75 -11.36 -32.41
C THR A 312 -8.22 -10.57 -31.20
N LEU A 313 -8.35 -11.24 -30.05
CA LEU A 313 -8.62 -10.64 -28.76
C LEU A 313 -7.36 -10.76 -27.90
N GLU A 314 -6.81 -9.63 -27.50
CA GLU A 314 -5.74 -9.54 -26.50
C GLU A 314 -6.29 -8.87 -25.25
N THR A 315 -6.06 -9.46 -24.07
CA THR A 315 -6.54 -8.93 -22.80
C THR A 315 -5.39 -8.83 -21.81
N VAL A 316 -5.31 -7.71 -21.09
CA VAL A 316 -4.43 -7.53 -19.93
C VAL A 316 -5.30 -7.39 -18.70
N THR A 317 -5.14 -8.32 -17.76
CA THR A 317 -5.93 -8.39 -16.52
C THR A 317 -5.04 -8.64 -15.32
N TYR A 318 -5.34 -8.00 -14.20
CA TYR A 318 -4.62 -8.16 -12.95
C TYR A 318 -5.35 -9.06 -11.98
N LYS A 319 -4.64 -9.97 -11.29
CA LYS A 319 -5.23 -10.96 -10.38
C LYS A 319 -4.19 -11.57 -9.42
N PRO A 320 -4.61 -12.17 -8.28
CA PRO A 320 -3.70 -12.66 -7.26
C PRO A 320 -3.12 -14.06 -7.54
N VAL A 321 -3.68 -14.81 -8.50
CA VAL A 321 -3.28 -16.20 -8.79
C VAL A 321 -3.07 -16.42 -10.27
N ALA A 322 -2.11 -17.28 -10.64
CA ALA A 322 -1.93 -17.69 -12.04
C ALA A 322 -3.18 -18.41 -12.60
N GLY A 323 -3.38 -18.36 -13.92
CA GLY A 323 -4.48 -19.08 -14.61
C GLY A 323 -5.39 -18.21 -15.46
N LYS A 324 -6.50 -18.74 -15.96
CA LYS A 324 -7.44 -17.95 -16.77
C LYS A 324 -8.23 -16.95 -15.93
N THR A 325 -8.74 -15.89 -16.56
CA THR A 325 -9.70 -14.96 -15.95
C THR A 325 -11.09 -15.16 -16.52
N LYS A 326 -12.11 -14.92 -15.68
CA LYS A 326 -13.50 -14.92 -16.15
C LYS A 326 -13.74 -13.78 -17.14
N ASP A 327 -13.06 -12.65 -16.97
CA ASP A 327 -13.09 -11.52 -17.91
C ASP A 327 -12.73 -11.94 -19.34
N HIS A 328 -11.59 -12.61 -19.53
CA HIS A 328 -11.18 -13.07 -20.86
C HIS A 328 -12.19 -14.06 -21.45
N GLU A 329 -12.61 -15.05 -20.65
CA GLU A 329 -13.59 -16.05 -21.08
C GLU A 329 -14.92 -15.41 -21.51
N ASN A 330 -15.41 -14.44 -20.73
CA ASN A 330 -16.63 -13.71 -21.02
C ASN A 330 -16.51 -12.89 -22.32
N LEU A 331 -15.37 -12.22 -22.54
CA LEU A 331 -15.12 -11.46 -23.78
C LEU A 331 -15.04 -12.38 -25.01
N VAL A 332 -14.35 -13.52 -24.91
CA VAL A 332 -14.30 -14.52 -25.99
C VAL A 332 -15.71 -15.02 -26.31
N ASN A 333 -16.47 -15.43 -25.31
CA ASN A 333 -17.84 -15.91 -25.49
C ASN A 333 -18.75 -14.83 -26.08
N ALA A 334 -18.63 -13.59 -25.63
CA ALA A 334 -19.38 -12.46 -26.18
C ALA A 334 -19.05 -12.23 -27.67
N LEU A 335 -17.77 -12.34 -28.06
CA LEU A 335 -17.36 -12.21 -29.46
C LEU A 335 -17.89 -13.36 -30.32
N ILE A 336 -17.77 -14.60 -29.85
CA ILE A 336 -18.32 -15.78 -30.54
C ILE A 336 -19.83 -15.62 -30.74
N ASN A 337 -20.54 -15.22 -29.69
CA ASN A 337 -21.99 -15.02 -29.72
C ASN A 337 -22.41 -13.82 -30.57
N SER A 338 -21.54 -12.83 -30.76
CA SER A 338 -21.81 -11.68 -31.63
C SER A 338 -21.74 -12.04 -33.12
N PHE A 339 -21.04 -13.13 -33.47
CA PHE A 339 -20.92 -13.58 -34.85
C PHE A 339 -22.24 -14.19 -35.34
N ARG A 340 -22.91 -13.47 -36.24
CA ARG A 340 -24.20 -13.83 -36.81
C ARG A 340 -24.27 -13.53 -38.29
N TYR A 341 -25.02 -14.34 -39.02
CA TYR A 341 -25.37 -14.09 -40.42
C TYR A 341 -26.87 -13.84 -40.52
N GLU A 342 -27.27 -12.71 -41.11
CA GLU A 342 -28.66 -12.27 -41.23
C GLU A 342 -29.03 -12.02 -42.69
N THR A 343 -30.21 -12.46 -43.10
CA THR A 343 -30.69 -12.36 -44.48
C THR A 343 -32.22 -12.42 -44.54
N ASP A 344 -32.81 -11.72 -45.51
CA ASP A 344 -34.24 -11.72 -45.81
C ASP A 344 -34.60 -12.58 -47.04
N LEU A 345 -33.64 -13.38 -47.52
CA LEU A 345 -33.85 -14.29 -48.64
C LEU A 345 -34.82 -15.41 -48.27
N ILE A 346 -35.62 -15.82 -49.24
CA ILE A 346 -36.54 -16.95 -49.12
C ILE A 346 -35.84 -18.20 -49.66
N TYR A 347 -35.82 -19.25 -48.85
CA TYR A 347 -35.25 -20.54 -49.17
C TYR A 347 -36.36 -21.58 -49.36
N ILE A 348 -36.05 -22.67 -50.06
CA ILE A 348 -36.97 -23.80 -50.26
C ILE A 348 -36.35 -25.04 -49.60
N THR A 349 -37.08 -25.67 -48.69
CA THR A 349 -36.64 -26.91 -48.02
C THR A 349 -36.69 -28.11 -48.96
N ASP A 350 -36.11 -29.24 -48.56
CA ASP A 350 -36.21 -30.50 -49.32
C ASP A 350 -37.66 -30.98 -49.47
N ARG A 351 -38.55 -30.52 -48.59
CA ARG A 351 -40.01 -30.76 -48.62
C ARG A 351 -40.78 -29.76 -49.49
N ARG A 352 -40.07 -28.88 -50.20
CA ARG A 352 -40.63 -27.80 -51.04
C ARG A 352 -41.41 -26.74 -50.26
N GLU A 353 -41.03 -26.50 -49.02
CA GLU A 353 -41.64 -25.46 -48.18
C GLU A 353 -40.81 -24.17 -48.28
N ALA A 354 -41.50 -23.03 -48.42
CA ALA A 354 -40.84 -21.73 -48.41
C ALA A 354 -40.55 -21.32 -46.95
N VAL A 355 -39.28 -21.05 -46.66
CA VAL A 355 -38.79 -20.72 -45.31
C VAL A 355 -37.76 -19.60 -45.34
N ASN A 356 -37.50 -18.98 -44.18
CA ASN A 356 -36.34 -18.11 -43.99
C ASN A 356 -35.09 -18.93 -43.60
N ILE A 357 -33.95 -18.27 -43.38
CA ILE A 357 -32.68 -18.95 -43.07
C ILE A 357 -32.72 -19.76 -41.77
N ASN A 358 -33.64 -19.48 -40.84
CA ASN A 358 -33.86 -20.25 -39.61
C ASN A 358 -34.80 -21.44 -39.80
N ASN A 359 -35.15 -21.79 -41.04
CA ASN A 359 -36.09 -22.85 -41.37
C ASN A 359 -37.53 -22.59 -40.86
N ASN A 360 -37.88 -21.31 -40.61
CA ASN A 360 -39.24 -20.91 -40.25
C ASN A 360 -40.07 -20.65 -41.51
N PRO A 361 -41.32 -21.13 -41.60
CA PRO A 361 -42.20 -20.87 -42.75
C PRO A 361 -42.42 -19.38 -43.00
N VAL A 362 -42.28 -18.94 -44.25
CA VAL A 362 -42.61 -17.56 -44.63
C VAL A 362 -44.10 -17.41 -44.96
N ARG A 363 -44.69 -16.27 -44.62
CA ARG A 363 -46.11 -16.00 -44.90
C ARG A 363 -46.37 -15.76 -46.38
N SER A 364 -47.58 -16.12 -46.81
CA SER A 364 -48.13 -15.75 -48.12
C SER A 364 -49.29 -14.78 -47.94
N ILE A 365 -49.19 -13.58 -48.54
CA ILE A 365 -50.23 -12.56 -48.52
C ILE A 365 -50.61 -12.25 -49.96
N GLY A 366 -51.88 -12.45 -50.33
CA GLY A 366 -52.36 -12.21 -51.69
C GLY A 366 -51.65 -13.06 -52.75
N GLY A 367 -51.21 -14.28 -52.39
CA GLY A 367 -50.47 -15.18 -53.29
C GLY A 367 -48.99 -14.85 -53.45
N LYS A 368 -48.46 -13.84 -52.74
CA LYS A 368 -47.04 -13.48 -52.74
C LYS A 368 -46.38 -13.86 -51.43
N LEU A 369 -45.27 -14.60 -51.53
CA LEU A 369 -44.41 -14.90 -50.40
C LEU A 369 -43.79 -13.60 -49.87
N GLN A 370 -43.84 -13.43 -48.56
CA GLN A 370 -43.27 -12.28 -47.87
C GLN A 370 -41.82 -12.57 -47.50
N LYS A 371 -40.97 -11.56 -47.67
CA LYS A 371 -39.61 -11.62 -47.15
C LYS A 371 -39.66 -11.47 -45.65
N GLU A 372 -39.14 -12.45 -44.93
CA GLU A 372 -39.03 -12.41 -43.48
C GLU A 372 -37.55 -12.59 -43.12
N PRO A 373 -36.92 -11.60 -42.46
CA PRO A 373 -35.52 -11.74 -42.04
C PRO A 373 -35.38 -12.92 -41.09
N GLY A 374 -34.32 -13.68 -41.29
CA GLY A 374 -33.84 -14.65 -40.32
C GLY A 374 -32.35 -14.44 -40.07
N SER A 375 -31.86 -14.96 -38.95
CA SER A 375 -30.45 -14.91 -38.59
C SER A 375 -29.98 -16.19 -37.93
N VAL A 376 -28.84 -16.69 -38.37
CA VAL A 376 -28.12 -17.79 -37.70
C VAL A 376 -26.97 -17.21 -36.89
N SER A 377 -26.69 -17.82 -35.75
CA SER A 377 -25.57 -17.46 -34.87
C SER A 377 -24.84 -18.73 -34.45
N VAL A 378 -23.67 -18.60 -33.85
CA VAL A 378 -22.94 -19.78 -33.36
C VAL A 378 -23.76 -20.60 -32.37
N MET A 379 -24.58 -19.94 -31.54
CA MET A 379 -25.46 -20.58 -30.56
C MET A 379 -26.71 -21.20 -31.19
N ASN A 380 -27.16 -20.68 -32.33
CA ASN A 380 -28.28 -21.21 -33.10
C ASN A 380 -27.92 -21.28 -34.57
N ASN A 381 -27.13 -22.31 -34.91
CA ASN A 381 -26.47 -22.43 -36.19
C ASN A 381 -27.24 -23.30 -37.20
N GLN A 382 -28.35 -23.91 -36.77
CA GLN A 382 -29.17 -24.72 -37.66
C GLN A 382 -29.92 -23.82 -38.62
N SER A 383 -29.62 -23.99 -39.89
CA SER A 383 -30.29 -23.31 -40.99
C SER A 383 -31.29 -24.23 -41.69
N VAL A 384 -31.67 -23.87 -42.91
CA VAL A 384 -32.55 -24.66 -43.78
C VAL A 384 -32.08 -26.12 -43.86
N ASN A 385 -33.02 -27.06 -43.72
CA ASN A 385 -32.76 -28.50 -43.67
C ASN A 385 -31.80 -28.96 -42.54
N GLY A 386 -31.60 -28.14 -41.49
CA GLY A 386 -30.74 -28.48 -40.35
C GLY A 386 -29.23 -28.36 -40.62
N ILE A 387 -28.83 -27.68 -41.69
CA ILE A 387 -27.43 -27.48 -42.06
C ILE A 387 -26.79 -26.41 -41.16
N ASN A 388 -25.60 -26.68 -40.64
CA ASN A 388 -24.79 -25.70 -39.90
C ASN A 388 -24.05 -24.77 -40.87
N LEU A 389 -24.23 -23.45 -40.73
CA LEU A 389 -23.65 -22.46 -41.66
C LEU A 389 -22.39 -21.78 -41.14
N LEU A 390 -22.29 -21.59 -39.82
CA LEU A 390 -21.19 -20.89 -39.18
C LEU A 390 -20.22 -21.90 -38.57
N THR A 391 -18.93 -21.70 -38.77
CA THR A 391 -17.87 -22.48 -38.12
C THR A 391 -16.96 -21.50 -37.39
N VAL A 392 -16.57 -21.86 -36.18
CA VAL A 392 -15.67 -21.04 -35.36
C VAL A 392 -14.56 -21.92 -34.82
N ASP A 393 -13.34 -21.61 -35.23
CA ASP A 393 -12.13 -22.20 -34.69
C ASP A 393 -11.49 -21.23 -33.70
N THR A 394 -11.19 -21.72 -32.50
CA THR A 394 -10.56 -20.91 -31.45
C THR A 394 -9.19 -21.45 -31.11
N SER A 395 -8.23 -20.55 -30.91
CA SER A 395 -6.93 -20.86 -30.34
C SER A 395 -6.55 -19.77 -29.36
N TYR A 396 -5.88 -20.15 -28.27
CA TYR A 396 -5.58 -19.23 -27.18
C TYR A 396 -4.20 -19.51 -26.60
N LYS A 397 -3.46 -18.44 -26.32
CA LYS A 397 -2.20 -18.44 -25.59
C LYS A 397 -2.32 -17.49 -24.40
N SER A 398 -1.75 -17.88 -23.27
CA SER A 398 -1.67 -17.06 -22.06
C SER A 398 -0.23 -16.93 -21.62
N ASP A 399 0.11 -15.75 -21.12
CA ASP A 399 1.36 -15.50 -20.40
C ASP A 399 1.04 -14.85 -19.05
N PHE A 400 1.97 -14.97 -18.09
CA PHE A 400 1.81 -14.48 -16.73
C PHE A 400 3.10 -13.82 -16.25
N GLU A 401 2.98 -12.57 -15.82
CA GLU A 401 4.04 -11.84 -15.14
C GLU A 401 3.59 -11.48 -13.73
N GLU A 402 4.43 -11.79 -12.74
CA GLU A 402 4.19 -11.37 -11.36
C GLU A 402 4.48 -9.87 -11.20
N VAL A 403 3.51 -9.14 -10.68
CA VAL A 403 3.72 -7.76 -10.21
C VAL A 403 4.54 -7.82 -8.93
N LYS A 404 5.85 -7.63 -9.04
CA LYS A 404 6.79 -7.83 -7.93
C LYS A 404 6.55 -6.86 -6.78
N TYR A 405 6.62 -7.37 -5.56
CA TYR A 405 6.70 -6.57 -4.34
C TYR A 405 7.77 -7.14 -3.42
N SER A 406 8.33 -6.29 -2.56
CA SER A 406 9.24 -6.71 -1.51
C SER A 406 8.61 -6.42 -0.16
N SER A 407 8.52 -7.44 0.68
CA SER A 407 8.23 -7.26 2.10
C SER A 407 9.47 -6.81 2.87
N VAL A 408 10.69 -6.88 2.32
CA VAL A 408 11.94 -6.47 2.98
C VAL A 408 12.19 -4.97 2.82
N SER A 409 12.64 -4.32 3.90
CA SER A 409 13.05 -2.91 3.89
C SER A 409 14.10 -2.64 2.81
N GLY A 410 13.88 -1.61 2.00
CA GLY A 410 14.76 -1.23 0.87
C GLY A 410 14.66 -2.12 -0.38
N GLY A 411 13.80 -3.14 -0.38
CA GLY A 411 13.61 -4.00 -1.55
C GLY A 411 12.70 -3.37 -2.62
N PHE A 412 12.83 -3.87 -3.85
CA PHE A 412 12.05 -3.37 -4.99
C PHE A 412 10.56 -3.69 -4.84
N THR A 413 9.72 -2.69 -5.07
CA THR A 413 8.28 -2.83 -5.19
C THR A 413 7.80 -2.11 -6.44
N ASP A 414 7.02 -2.81 -7.27
CA ASP A 414 6.48 -2.29 -8.52
C ASP A 414 5.55 -1.08 -8.29
N GLU A 415 5.54 -0.15 -9.23
CA GLU A 415 4.74 1.07 -9.19
C GLU A 415 3.24 0.81 -8.95
N ARG A 416 2.71 -0.27 -9.53
CA ARG A 416 1.30 -0.66 -9.38
C ARG A 416 0.92 -0.95 -7.93
N TRP A 417 1.84 -1.51 -7.14
CA TRP A 417 1.65 -1.67 -5.70
C TRP A 417 1.76 -0.33 -4.97
N LYS A 418 2.73 0.50 -5.35
CA LYS A 418 2.94 1.82 -4.72
C LYS A 418 1.74 2.75 -4.87
N GLN A 419 1.03 2.69 -6.00
CA GLN A 419 -0.20 3.46 -6.24
C GLN A 419 -1.32 3.16 -5.22
N VAL A 420 -1.35 1.96 -4.66
CA VAL A 420 -2.40 1.52 -3.71
C VAL A 420 -1.90 1.45 -2.25
N MET A 421 -0.65 1.84 -1.99
CA MET A 421 -0.02 1.83 -0.67
C MET A 421 0.32 3.24 -0.18
N GLU A 422 0.18 3.49 1.11
CA GLU A 422 0.65 4.74 1.73
C GLU A 422 2.17 4.81 1.77
N GLY A 423 2.72 6.03 1.84
CA GLY A 423 4.16 6.25 1.95
C GLY A 423 4.90 6.37 0.61
N TYR A 424 4.17 6.22 -0.51
CA TYR A 424 4.71 6.41 -1.85
C TYR A 424 4.11 7.66 -2.49
N SER A 425 4.91 8.35 -3.31
CA SER A 425 4.44 9.49 -4.12
C SER A 425 3.30 9.09 -5.05
N GLU A 426 3.37 7.87 -5.58
CA GLU A 426 2.48 7.31 -6.59
C GLU A 426 1.05 7.12 -6.09
N SER A 427 0.84 6.99 -4.77
CA SER A 427 -0.51 6.92 -4.18
C SER A 427 -1.12 8.29 -3.88
N GLY A 428 -0.41 9.40 -4.15
CA GLY A 428 -0.85 10.75 -3.79
C GLY A 428 -0.98 10.96 -2.27
N CYS A 429 -0.55 9.98 -1.46
CA CYS A 429 -0.61 10.02 -0.01
C CYS A 429 0.64 10.66 0.61
N TRP A 430 1.64 10.97 -0.21
CA TRP A 430 2.86 11.69 0.19
C TRP A 430 2.54 13.06 0.83
N GLU A 431 1.60 13.81 0.25
CA GLU A 431 1.14 15.09 0.81
C GLU A 431 0.37 14.93 2.13
N SER A 432 -0.22 13.75 2.37
CA SER A 432 -0.86 13.45 3.67
C SER A 432 0.14 13.19 4.78
N ILE A 433 1.39 12.89 4.41
CA ILE A 433 2.54 12.83 5.32
C ILE A 433 3.08 14.25 5.53
N GLY A 434 2.90 15.17 4.59
CA GLY A 434 2.93 16.61 4.84
C GLY A 434 4.22 17.11 5.51
N TRP A 435 5.34 16.50 5.15
CA TRP A 435 6.67 17.05 5.34
C TRP A 435 7.11 17.50 3.95
N ASN A 436 6.92 18.79 3.67
CA ASN A 436 7.49 19.41 2.47
C ASN A 436 9.01 19.28 2.53
N ASP A 437 9.61 19.05 1.37
CA ASP A 437 11.03 18.84 1.11
C ASP A 437 11.97 20.01 1.47
N ASP A 438 11.60 20.90 2.40
CA ASP A 438 12.43 22.04 2.83
C ASP A 438 12.93 21.96 4.29
N GLU A 439 12.53 20.98 5.09
CA GLU A 439 13.04 20.79 6.46
C GLU A 439 13.26 19.30 6.82
N SER A 440 13.99 18.59 5.97
CA SER A 440 14.51 17.27 6.36
C SER A 440 15.51 17.43 7.51
N ILE A 441 15.13 16.82 8.62
CA ILE A 441 15.90 16.63 9.84
C ILE A 441 17.11 15.75 9.53
N PHE A 442 18.31 16.25 9.86
CA PHE A 442 19.40 15.44 10.38
C PHE A 442 19.49 15.67 11.89
#